data_AF-A0A2V9ZFL9-F1
#
_entry.id   AF-A0A2V9ZFL9-F1
#
_cell.length_a   1.000
_cell.length_b   1.000
_cell.length_c   1.000
_cell.angle_alpha   90.00
_cell.angle_beta   90.00
_cell.angle_gamma   90.00
#
_symmetry.space_group_name_H-M   'P 1'
#
loop_
_entity.id
_entity.type
_entity.pdbx_description
1 polymer ?
#
loop_
_entity_poly.entity_id
_entity_poly.type
_entity_poly.pdbx_seq_one_letter_code
_entity_poly.pdbx_strand_id
1 'polypeptide(L)'
;MSAAAPDLISSYTVKDRVVALPYHADVGVLYYRTDLLTRYGYHIPPQTWSELEKMAFRIQEGERGAGDKDFWGFVWPGAADEGLTCLALEWQASEGGGRIIEANRTVSVNNENAVRAWQRAAHWIG
;
A
#
# COMPACT_ATOMS: atom_id res chain seq x y z
N MET A 1 -8.92 24.36 -12.27
CA MET A 1 -9.58 23.07 -12.54
C MET A 1 -8.63 22.25 -13.40
N SER A 2 -7.72 21.49 -12.77
CA SER A 2 -6.82 20.61 -13.53
C SER A 2 -7.66 19.47 -14.11
N ALA A 3 -7.45 19.15 -15.38
CA ALA A 3 -8.09 18.02 -16.04
C ALA A 3 -7.95 16.78 -15.15
N ALA A 4 -9.09 16.20 -14.76
CA ALA A 4 -9.09 14.97 -13.99
C ALA A 4 -8.28 13.92 -14.75
N ALA A 5 -7.36 13.24 -14.08
CA ALA A 5 -6.64 12.11 -14.67
C ALA A 5 -7.66 11.15 -15.33
N PRO A 6 -7.38 10.56 -16.50
CA PRO A 6 -8.35 9.73 -17.23
C PRO A 6 -9.03 8.66 -16.37
N ASP A 7 -8.30 8.13 -15.38
CA ASP A 7 -8.77 7.10 -14.44
C ASP A 7 -9.79 7.62 -13.40
N LEU A 8 -9.82 8.93 -13.14
CA LEU A 8 -10.82 9.53 -12.26
C LEU A 8 -12.19 9.51 -12.91
N ILE A 9 -12.31 9.95 -14.16
CA ILE A 9 -13.61 10.00 -14.85
C ILE A 9 -14.20 8.59 -15.04
N SER A 10 -13.36 7.58 -15.30
CA SER A 10 -13.84 6.19 -15.44
C SER A 10 -14.44 5.67 -14.13
N SER A 11 -13.88 6.06 -12.97
CA SER A 11 -14.41 5.69 -11.65
C SER A 11 -15.80 6.27 -11.35
N TYR A 12 -16.19 7.36 -12.02
CA TYR A 12 -17.52 7.96 -11.94
C TYR A 12 -18.41 7.64 -13.15
N THR A 13 -17.99 6.75 -14.05
CA THR A 13 -18.72 6.38 -15.26
C THR A 13 -19.34 4.99 -15.11
N VAL A 14 -20.68 4.91 -15.21
CA VAL A 14 -21.42 3.65 -15.14
C VAL A 14 -22.27 3.51 -16.41
N LYS A 15 -22.05 2.43 -17.18
CA LYS A 15 -22.73 2.19 -18.47
C LYS A 15 -22.63 3.40 -19.41
N ASP A 16 -21.40 3.89 -19.61
CA ASP A 16 -21.04 5.04 -20.46
C ASP A 16 -21.68 6.37 -20.06
N ARG A 17 -22.14 6.49 -18.81
CA ARG A 17 -22.69 7.73 -18.25
C ARG A 17 -21.90 8.15 -17.02
N VAL A 18 -21.44 9.40 -17.02
CA VAL A 18 -20.87 10.04 -15.81
C VAL A 18 -22.01 10.29 -14.83
N VAL A 19 -21.99 9.64 -13.67
CA VAL A 19 -23.07 9.71 -12.67
C VAL A 19 -22.77 10.67 -11.52
N ALA A 20 -21.52 11.09 -11.37
CA ALA A 20 -21.08 12.05 -10.37
C ALA A 20 -19.82 12.78 -10.83
N LEU A 21 -19.50 13.90 -10.19
CA LEU A 21 -18.30 14.69 -10.46
C LEU A 21 -17.28 14.49 -9.34
N PRO A 22 -15.98 14.29 -9.66
CA PRO A 22 -14.94 14.23 -8.64
C PRO A 22 -14.82 15.56 -7.92
N TYR A 23 -14.82 15.51 -6.59
CA TYR A 23 -14.57 16.69 -5.74
C TYR A 23 -13.15 16.65 -5.15
N HIS A 24 -12.83 15.57 -4.43
CA HIS A 24 -11.50 15.26 -3.95
C HIS A 24 -11.14 13.81 -4.29
N ALA A 25 -9.85 13.56 -4.49
CA ALA A 25 -9.30 12.24 -4.72
C ALA A 25 -8.20 11.98 -3.70
N ASP A 26 -8.31 10.88 -2.98
CA ASP A 26 -7.31 10.40 -2.03
C ASP A 26 -6.69 9.12 -2.59
N VAL A 27 -5.39 8.94 -2.35
CA VAL A 27 -4.61 7.78 -2.79
C VAL A 27 -3.73 7.29 -1.66
N GLY A 28 -3.47 5.99 -1.61
CA GLY A 28 -2.50 5.41 -0.70
C GLY A 28 -1.09 5.94 -1.00
N VAL A 29 -0.37 6.33 0.06
CA VAL A 29 1.01 6.81 -0.03
C VAL A 29 1.83 6.22 1.10
N LEU A 30 3.12 6.04 0.85
CA LEU A 30 4.08 5.65 1.88
C LEU A 30 4.64 6.90 2.57
N TYR A 31 4.29 7.09 3.85
CA TYR A 31 4.97 8.04 4.72
C TYR A 31 6.22 7.40 5.35
N TYR A 32 7.30 8.15 5.43
CA TYR A 32 8.57 7.68 5.97
C TYR A 32 9.33 8.77 6.71
N ARG A 33 10.19 8.37 7.65
CA ARG A 33 11.05 9.26 8.46
C ARG A 33 12.41 9.46 7.80
N THR A 34 12.57 10.58 7.09
CA THR A 34 13.81 10.94 6.37
C THR A 34 15.05 11.01 7.26
N ASP A 35 14.89 11.47 8.49
CA ASP A 35 15.95 11.55 9.49
C ASP A 35 16.43 10.16 9.93
N LEU A 36 15.51 9.21 10.10
CA LEU A 36 15.85 7.82 10.42
C LEU A 36 16.47 7.12 9.20
N LEU A 37 15.94 7.32 8.00
CA LEU A 37 16.58 6.79 6.78
C LEU A 37 18.05 7.25 6.71
N THR A 38 18.29 8.55 6.88
CA THR A 38 19.65 9.12 6.85
C THR A 38 20.54 8.56 7.96
N ARG A 39 20.04 8.48 9.20
CA ARG A 39 20.80 7.94 10.36
C ARG A 39 21.25 6.51 10.14
N TYR A 40 20.44 5.69 9.48
CA TYR A 40 20.74 4.28 9.20
C TYR A 40 21.44 4.04 7.86
N GLY A 41 21.80 5.10 7.13
CA GLY A 41 22.58 5.04 5.89
C GLY A 41 21.77 4.87 4.60
N TYR A 42 20.46 5.15 4.64
CA TYR A 42 19.57 5.11 3.48
C TYR A 42 19.37 6.53 2.91
N HIS A 43 19.61 6.69 1.61
CA HIS A 43 19.51 7.99 0.93
C HIS A 43 18.24 8.13 0.08
N ILE A 44 17.49 7.05 -0.12
CA ILE A 44 16.22 7.02 -0.83
C ILE A 44 15.20 6.20 -0.05
N PRO A 45 13.89 6.50 -0.16
CA PRO A 45 12.85 5.63 0.38
C PRO A 45 12.83 4.28 -0.32
N PRO A 46 12.28 3.22 0.31
CA PRO A 46 12.19 1.90 -0.30
C PRO A 46 11.39 1.97 -1.59
N GLN A 47 11.88 1.31 -2.63
CA GLN A 47 11.22 1.20 -3.94
C GLN A 47 10.47 -0.13 -4.08
N THR A 48 10.73 -1.08 -3.18
CA THR A 48 10.07 -2.39 -3.14
C THR A 48 9.64 -2.77 -1.73
N TRP A 49 8.67 -3.66 -1.61
CA TRP A 49 8.25 -4.21 -0.31
C TRP A 49 9.40 -4.90 0.45
N SER A 50 10.26 -5.62 -0.27
CA SER A 50 11.42 -6.28 0.34
C SER A 50 12.47 -5.29 0.85
N GLU A 51 12.61 -4.12 0.23
CA GLU A 51 13.43 -3.03 0.76
C GLU A 51 12.76 -2.39 1.98
N LEU A 52 11.45 -2.16 1.93
CA LEU A 52 10.68 -1.64 3.06
C LEU A 52 10.86 -2.54 4.29
N GLU A 53 10.69 -3.86 4.14
CA GLU A 53 10.90 -4.84 5.21
C GLU A 53 12.30 -4.75 5.82
N LYS A 54 13.34 -4.75 4.97
CA LYS A 54 14.74 -4.67 5.42
C LYS A 54 15.04 -3.37 6.16
N MET A 55 14.59 -2.24 5.61
CA MET A 55 14.80 -0.92 6.20
C MET A 55 14.03 -0.80 7.52
N ALA A 56 12.75 -1.17 7.54
CA ALA A 56 11.89 -1.15 8.70
C ALA A 56 12.47 -2.01 9.84
N PHE A 57 12.91 -3.24 9.54
CA PHE A 57 13.52 -4.12 10.53
C PHE A 57 14.81 -3.53 11.11
N ARG A 58 15.74 -3.06 10.26
CA ARG A 58 17.01 -2.48 10.71
C ARG A 58 16.80 -1.25 11.60
N ILE A 59 15.90 -0.36 11.20
CA ILE A 59 15.59 0.86 11.97
C ILE A 59 14.92 0.48 13.29
N GLN A 60 13.95 -0.43 13.26
CA GLN A 60 13.25 -0.88 14.47
C GLN A 60 14.21 -1.49 15.48
N GLU A 61 15.09 -2.40 15.07
CA GLU A 61 16.08 -3.02 15.96
C GLU A 61 17.03 -1.98 16.56
N GLY A 62 17.48 -1.00 15.76
CA GLY A 62 18.38 0.03 16.24
C GLY A 62 17.71 1.00 17.24
N GLU A 63 16.49 1.46 16.96
CA GLU A 63 15.79 2.37 17.87
C GLU A 63 15.37 1.63 19.17
N ARG A 64 14.98 0.35 19.09
CA ARG A 64 14.75 -0.49 20.28
C ARG A 64 16.02 -0.77 21.06
N GLY A 65 17.16 -0.89 20.38
CA GLY A 65 18.49 -1.00 20.99
C GLY A 65 18.91 0.28 21.71
N ALA A 66 18.52 1.45 21.19
CA ALA A 66 18.76 2.76 21.79
C ALA A 66 17.80 3.10 22.96
N GLY A 67 16.78 2.28 23.20
CA GLY A 67 15.89 2.36 24.36
C GLY A 67 14.42 2.58 24.05
N ASP A 68 14.05 2.86 22.79
CA ASP A 68 12.66 3.04 22.39
C ASP A 68 11.99 1.69 22.12
N LYS A 69 11.55 1.03 23.19
CA LYS A 69 10.99 -0.33 23.13
C LYS A 69 9.68 -0.44 22.35
N ASP A 70 8.96 0.67 22.22
CA ASP A 70 7.66 0.72 21.56
C ASP A 70 7.76 1.12 20.07
N PHE A 71 8.98 1.30 19.56
CA PHE A 71 9.19 1.64 18.16
C PHE A 71 8.74 0.53 17.21
N TRP A 72 8.06 0.92 16.13
CA TRP A 72 7.61 0.03 15.05
C TRP A 72 8.12 0.52 13.69
N GLY A 73 8.66 -0.39 12.89
CA GLY A 73 9.25 -0.07 11.59
C GLY A 73 8.22 0.23 10.50
N PHE A 74 7.01 -0.33 10.60
CA PHE A 74 5.92 -0.09 9.66
C PHE A 74 4.56 -0.24 10.36
N VAL A 75 3.63 0.66 10.06
CA VAL A 75 2.26 0.66 10.59
C VAL A 75 1.27 0.95 9.46
N TRP A 76 0.09 0.37 9.54
CA TRP A 76 -0.95 0.48 8.53
C TRP A 76 -2.34 0.19 9.13
N PRO A 77 -3.44 0.70 8.54
CA PRO A 77 -4.82 0.39 8.94
C PRO A 77 -5.22 -1.10 8.85
N GLY A 78 -5.06 -1.86 9.93
CA GLY A 78 -5.33 -3.31 9.95
C GLY A 78 -6.63 -3.79 10.56
N ALA A 79 -7.55 -2.88 10.87
CA ALA A 79 -8.88 -3.25 11.32
C ALA A 79 -9.69 -3.90 10.18
N ALA A 80 -10.64 -4.77 10.52
CA ALA A 80 -11.52 -5.41 9.54
C ALA A 80 -12.61 -4.44 9.04
N ASP A 81 -12.20 -3.43 8.27
CA ASP A 81 -13.05 -2.44 7.64
C ASP A 81 -12.63 -2.16 6.18
N GLU A 82 -13.21 -1.14 5.55
CA GLU A 82 -12.93 -0.78 4.16
C GLU A 82 -11.47 -0.39 3.93
N GLY A 83 -10.78 0.17 4.94
CA GLY A 83 -9.37 0.53 4.85
C GLY A 83 -8.48 -0.68 4.58
N LEU A 84 -8.81 -1.84 5.17
CA LEU A 84 -8.10 -3.08 4.90
C LEU A 84 -8.30 -3.57 3.46
N THR A 85 -9.49 -3.38 2.88
CA THR A 85 -9.74 -3.69 1.45
C THR A 85 -8.85 -2.84 0.55
N CYS A 86 -8.72 -1.54 0.82
CA CYS A 86 -7.84 -0.64 0.06
C CYS A 86 -6.38 -1.10 0.10
N LEU A 87 -5.84 -1.41 1.29
CA LEU A 87 -4.46 -1.85 1.45
C LEU A 87 -4.20 -3.23 0.81
N ALA A 88 -5.13 -4.17 0.99
CA ALA A 88 -5.01 -5.49 0.39
C ALA A 88 -4.96 -5.43 -1.14
N LEU A 89 -5.72 -4.49 -1.74
CA LEU A 89 -5.69 -4.22 -3.17
C LEU A 89 -4.36 -3.57 -3.59
N GLU A 90 -3.80 -2.64 -2.82
CA GLU A 90 -2.48 -2.03 -3.10
C GLU A 90 -1.37 -3.09 -3.10
N TRP A 91 -1.33 -3.97 -2.10
CA TRP A 91 -0.37 -5.07 -2.03
C TRP A 91 -0.54 -6.02 -3.22
N GLN A 92 -1.77 -6.47 -3.47
CA GLN A 92 -2.07 -7.39 -4.57
C GLN A 92 -1.70 -6.79 -5.93
N ALA A 93 -2.11 -5.55 -6.21
CA ALA A 93 -1.84 -4.91 -7.49
C ALA A 93 -0.33 -4.68 -7.70
N SER A 94 0.39 -4.28 -6.66
CA SER A 94 1.85 -4.08 -6.73
C SER A 94 2.66 -5.37 -6.95
N GLU A 95 2.13 -6.52 -6.54
CA GLU A 95 2.69 -7.86 -6.80
C GLU A 95 2.22 -8.42 -8.15
N GLY A 96 1.42 -7.67 -8.91
CA GLY A 96 0.87 -8.11 -10.21
C GLY A 96 -0.26 -9.13 -10.08
N GLY A 97 -0.98 -9.14 -8.96
CA GLY A 97 -2.09 -10.06 -8.67
C GLY A 97 -3.46 -9.60 -9.16
N GLY A 98 -3.54 -8.51 -9.93
CA GLY A 98 -4.80 -7.98 -10.47
C GLY A 98 -5.57 -7.10 -9.47
N ARG A 99 -6.86 -6.89 -9.75
CA ARG A 99 -7.73 -5.92 -9.04
C ARG A 99 -8.89 -6.55 -8.27
N ILE A 100 -8.77 -7.82 -7.86
CA ILE A 100 -9.82 -8.67 -7.26
C ILE A 100 -10.93 -9.00 -8.26
N ILE A 101 -11.63 -7.97 -8.75
CA ILE A 101 -12.60 -8.03 -9.86
C ILE A 101 -12.09 -7.08 -10.94
N GLU A 102 -11.80 -7.63 -12.11
CA GLU A 102 -11.28 -6.87 -13.24
C GLU A 102 -12.36 -6.04 -13.94
N ALA A 103 -11.94 -5.11 -14.81
CA ALA A 103 -12.86 -4.26 -15.58
C ALA A 103 -13.85 -5.06 -16.45
N ASN A 104 -13.45 -6.24 -16.93
CA ASN A 104 -14.31 -7.16 -17.69
C ASN A 104 -15.18 -8.07 -16.80
N ARG A 105 -15.22 -7.82 -15.48
CA ARG A 105 -15.95 -8.57 -14.45
C ARG A 105 -15.41 -9.97 -14.15
N THR A 106 -14.22 -10.31 -14.64
CA THR A 106 -13.51 -11.52 -14.23
C THR A 106 -13.11 -11.41 -12.77
N VAL A 107 -13.42 -12.42 -11.96
CA VAL A 107 -12.89 -12.56 -10.60
C VAL A 107 -11.47 -13.13 -10.72
N SER A 108 -10.45 -12.32 -10.46
CA SER A 108 -9.04 -12.65 -10.68
C SER A 108 -8.26 -12.95 -9.41
N VAL A 109 -8.84 -12.69 -8.23
CA VAL A 109 -8.16 -12.71 -6.93
C VAL A 109 -7.46 -14.03 -6.57
N ASN A 110 -7.95 -15.17 -7.08
CA ASN A 110 -7.35 -16.46 -6.79
C ASN A 110 -6.17 -16.75 -7.73
N ASN A 111 -5.02 -16.17 -7.44
CA ASN A 111 -3.77 -16.39 -8.16
C ASN A 111 -2.54 -16.33 -7.23
N GLU A 112 -1.41 -16.87 -7.70
CA GLU A 112 -0.19 -16.97 -6.89
C GLU A 112 0.35 -15.61 -6.43
N ASN A 113 0.21 -14.56 -7.24
CA ASN A 113 0.71 -13.24 -6.90
C ASN A 113 -0.12 -12.62 -5.76
N ALA A 114 -1.44 -12.75 -5.80
CA ALA A 114 -2.33 -12.30 -4.73
C ALA A 114 -2.05 -13.08 -3.42
N VAL A 115 -1.87 -14.40 -3.51
CA VAL A 115 -1.50 -15.23 -2.35
C VAL A 115 -0.17 -14.77 -1.75
N ARG A 116 0.87 -14.54 -2.57
CA ARG A 116 2.17 -14.04 -2.10
C ARG A 116 2.06 -12.67 -1.44
N ALA A 117 1.30 -11.74 -2.03
CA ALA A 117 1.12 -10.39 -1.48
C ALA A 117 0.50 -10.43 -0.08
N TRP A 118 -0.57 -11.22 0.11
CA TRP A 118 -1.27 -11.29 1.38
C TRP A 118 -0.53 -12.14 2.42
N GLN A 119 0.19 -13.18 2.00
CA GLN A 119 1.10 -13.93 2.88
C GLN A 119 2.25 -13.04 3.37
N ARG A 120 2.83 -12.20 2.51
CA ARG A 120 3.83 -11.21 2.90
C ARG A 120 3.27 -10.27 3.97
N ALA A 121 2.08 -9.71 3.75
CA ALA A 121 1.46 -8.82 4.72
C ALA A 121 1.17 -9.51 6.06
N ALA A 122 0.72 -10.77 6.04
CA ALA A 122 0.52 -11.56 7.25
C ALA A 122 1.82 -11.75 8.05
N HIS A 123 2.97 -11.89 7.38
CA HIS A 123 4.27 -12.00 8.07
C HIS A 123 4.77 -10.70 8.71
N TRP A 124 4.18 -9.54 8.42
CA TRP A 124 4.52 -8.30 9.13
C TRP A 124 3.91 -8.25 10.53
N ILE A 125 2.92 -9.11 10.80
CA ILE A 125 2.25 -9.21 12.09
C ILE A 125 2.98 -10.28 12.93
N GLY A 126 3.78 -9.80 13.89
CA GLY A 126 4.32 -10.57 15.04
C GLY A 126 4.56 -12.05 14.82
#